data_AF-A0A2D5LMA5-F1
#
_entry.id   AF-A0A2D5LMA5-F1
#
_cell.length_a   1.000
_cell.length_b   1.000
_cell.length_c   1.000
_cell.angle_alpha   90.00
_cell.angle_beta   90.00
_cell.angle_gamma   90.00
#
_symmetry.space_group_name_H-M   'P 1'
#
loop_
_entity.id
_entity.type
_entity.pdbx_description
1 polymer ?
#
loop_
_entity_poly.entity_id
_entity_poly.type
_entity_poly.pdbx_seq_one_letter_code
_entity_poly.pdbx_strand_id
1 'polypeptide(L)'
;MIDPFDTLNEAERLLSKLPQDLADRIVLIGGQALLLWAEHYLIDQLTGLQSESLSSDDLDLMGRRPEVIECARIWGGEYRIPEMDDHSPQSGIVFLNNKGTIEDSEAVDFLPTVYGLTPKEVHAHSDKMRFGENEVVVKVMSPPLCLKSRIENLNGLHYGEEKAQREILRITSATSIIYHWLIDFCNNTEDHRPVAKAVTYIMDNILLSPSSIKICAKYSIDLSCSFPLRPVDLCCTYFTQQYIGSHIIENASDTILA
;
A
#
# COMPACT_ATOMS: atom_id res chain seq x y z
N MET A 1 26.28 -9.04 -15.42
CA MET A 1 25.02 -9.54 -14.84
C MET A 1 24.79 -8.64 -13.65
N ILE A 2 23.99 -7.59 -13.82
CA ILE A 2 23.60 -6.71 -12.72
C ILE A 2 22.64 -7.56 -11.91
N ASP A 3 23.00 -7.88 -10.68
CA ASP A 3 22.08 -8.53 -9.75
C ASP A 3 20.95 -7.51 -9.53
N PRO A 4 19.72 -7.76 -10.00
CA PRO A 4 18.63 -6.84 -9.73
C PRO A 4 18.50 -6.74 -8.22
N PHE A 5 18.31 -5.52 -7.75
CA PHE A 5 17.95 -5.25 -6.37
C PHE A 5 16.71 -6.08 -6.05
N ASP A 6 16.86 -7.13 -5.24
CA ASP A 6 15.72 -7.89 -4.72
C ASP A 6 15.14 -7.10 -3.55
N THR A 7 14.48 -6.00 -3.91
CA THR A 7 14.00 -4.98 -2.98
C THR A 7 13.05 -5.55 -1.92
N LEU A 8 12.38 -6.68 -2.22
CA LEU A 8 11.56 -7.39 -1.24
C LEU A 8 12.40 -8.25 -0.31
N ASN A 9 13.45 -8.93 -0.78
CA ASN A 9 14.42 -9.54 0.13
C ASN A 9 15.08 -8.49 1.04
N GLU A 10 15.33 -7.28 0.52
CA GLU A 10 15.92 -6.21 1.32
C GLU A 10 14.93 -5.65 2.34
N ALA A 11 13.67 -5.43 1.94
CA ALA A 11 12.59 -5.10 2.87
C ALA A 11 12.44 -6.19 3.95
N GLU A 12 12.41 -7.47 3.59
CA GLU A 12 12.37 -8.61 4.51
C GLU A 12 13.57 -8.60 5.47
N ARG A 13 14.79 -8.42 4.94
CA ARG A 13 16.04 -8.39 5.72
C ARG A 13 16.07 -7.26 6.75
N LEU A 14 15.49 -6.11 6.44
CA LEU A 14 15.47 -4.94 7.32
C LEU A 14 14.31 -4.96 8.30
N LEU A 15 13.10 -5.27 7.82
CA LEU A 15 11.87 -5.25 8.61
C LEU A 15 11.81 -6.39 9.63
N SER A 16 12.32 -7.57 9.30
CA SER A 16 12.40 -8.73 10.22
C SER A 16 13.29 -8.52 11.45
N LYS A 17 14.15 -7.49 11.43
CA LYS A 17 15.07 -7.15 12.53
C LYS A 17 14.50 -6.13 13.51
N LEU A 18 13.37 -5.51 13.17
CA LEU A 18 12.80 -4.45 13.99
C LEU A 18 12.15 -5.05 15.24
N PRO A 19 12.31 -4.41 16.42
CA PRO A 19 11.48 -4.74 17.56
C PRO A 19 10.03 -4.28 17.28
N GLN A 20 9.05 -5.05 17.79
CA GLN A 20 7.64 -4.85 17.44
C GLN A 20 7.12 -3.44 17.78
N ASP A 21 7.59 -2.85 18.87
CA ASP A 21 7.19 -1.50 19.30
C ASP A 21 7.65 -0.40 18.34
N LEU A 22 8.76 -0.62 17.61
CA LEU A 22 9.20 0.26 16.53
C LEU A 22 8.44 -0.04 15.22
N ALA A 23 8.25 -1.32 14.91
CA ALA A 23 7.48 -1.76 13.75
C ALA A 23 6.04 -1.19 13.73
N ASP A 24 5.41 -1.07 14.90
CA ASP A 24 4.06 -0.51 15.05
C ASP A 24 3.97 0.99 14.71
N ARG A 25 5.10 1.71 14.74
CA ARG A 25 5.21 3.17 14.50
C ARG A 25 5.51 3.53 13.05
N ILE A 26 5.92 2.56 12.23
CA ILE A 26 6.24 2.77 10.81
C ILE A 26 5.21 2.11 9.90
N VAL A 27 5.19 2.52 8.64
CA VAL A 27 4.40 1.88 7.58
C VAL A 27 5.26 1.73 6.34
N LEU A 28 5.30 0.56 5.73
CA LEU A 28 5.86 0.36 4.40
C LEU A 28 4.96 1.04 3.37
N ILE A 29 5.52 2.00 2.63
CA ILE A 29 4.77 2.85 1.69
C ILE A 29 5.41 2.77 0.29
N GLY A 30 4.93 3.61 -0.62
CA GLY A 30 5.66 3.90 -1.84
C GLY A 30 5.76 2.71 -2.78
N GLY A 31 6.84 2.70 -3.58
CA GLY A 31 7.05 1.71 -4.65
C GLY A 31 7.11 0.29 -4.09
N GLN A 32 7.73 0.14 -2.94
CA GLN A 32 7.93 -1.15 -2.29
C GLN A 32 6.63 -1.81 -1.83
N ALA A 33 5.71 -1.04 -1.24
CA ALA A 33 4.40 -1.57 -0.86
C ALA A 33 3.65 -2.10 -2.09
N LEU A 34 3.70 -1.39 -3.22
CA LEU A 34 3.07 -1.84 -4.46
C LEU A 34 3.73 -3.11 -5.00
N LEU A 35 5.06 -3.17 -5.02
CA LEU A 35 5.79 -4.35 -5.49
C LEU A 35 5.48 -5.59 -4.65
N LEU A 36 5.41 -5.43 -3.32
CA LEU A 36 5.02 -6.50 -2.41
C LEU A 36 3.69 -7.13 -2.83
N TRP A 37 2.68 -6.31 -3.12
CA TRP A 37 1.37 -6.81 -3.52
C TRP A 37 1.35 -7.38 -4.93
N ALA A 38 2.20 -6.85 -5.82
CA ALA A 38 2.38 -7.39 -7.16
C ALA A 38 2.97 -8.79 -7.10
N GLU A 39 3.98 -9.04 -6.26
CA GLU A 39 4.48 -10.39 -6.04
C GLU A 39 3.45 -11.29 -5.38
N HIS A 40 2.63 -10.77 -4.47
CA HIS A 40 1.62 -11.60 -3.84
C HIS A 40 0.51 -12.04 -4.82
N TYR A 41 0.01 -11.11 -5.65
CA TYR A 41 -1.20 -11.33 -6.46
C TYR A 41 -0.95 -11.56 -7.95
N LEU A 42 0.18 -11.08 -8.48
CA LEU A 42 0.47 -11.05 -9.91
C LEU A 42 1.70 -11.86 -10.29
N ILE A 43 2.30 -12.66 -9.40
CA ILE A 43 3.55 -13.39 -9.66
C ILE A 43 3.54 -14.18 -10.98
N ASP A 44 2.42 -14.83 -11.30
CA ASP A 44 2.25 -15.61 -12.53
C ASP A 44 1.98 -14.75 -13.78
N GLN A 45 1.71 -13.46 -13.60
CA GLN A 45 1.32 -12.50 -14.64
C GLN A 45 2.42 -11.46 -14.92
N LEU A 46 3.37 -11.26 -13.99
CA LEU A 46 4.43 -10.27 -14.12
C LEU A 46 5.43 -10.70 -15.20
N THR A 47 5.46 -9.94 -16.30
CA THR A 47 6.54 -10.02 -17.29
C THR A 47 7.75 -9.19 -16.85
N GLY A 48 8.96 -9.51 -17.33
CA GLY A 48 10.20 -8.84 -16.90
C GLY A 48 10.15 -7.30 -16.95
N LEU A 49 9.56 -6.72 -18.00
CA LEU A 49 9.40 -5.26 -18.16
C LEU A 49 8.41 -4.65 -17.15
N GLN A 50 7.38 -5.39 -16.75
CA GLN A 50 6.43 -4.93 -15.72
C GLN A 50 7.08 -5.01 -14.33
N SER A 51 7.83 -6.08 -14.07
CA SER A 51 8.60 -6.21 -12.82
C SER A 51 9.60 -5.05 -12.65
N GLU A 52 10.37 -4.71 -13.69
CA GLU A 52 11.29 -3.56 -13.69
C GLU A 52 10.57 -2.20 -13.53
N SER A 53 9.35 -2.07 -14.05
CA SER A 53 8.58 -0.82 -13.91
C SER A 53 8.01 -0.65 -12.49
N LEU A 54 7.73 -1.78 -11.82
CA LEU A 54 7.21 -1.85 -10.46
C LEU A 54 8.29 -1.78 -9.41
N SER A 55 9.47 -2.34 -9.68
CA SER A 55 10.63 -2.24 -8.80
C SER A 55 10.92 -0.77 -8.51
N SER A 56 11.21 -0.49 -7.24
CA SER A 56 11.65 0.81 -6.76
C SER A 56 13.06 0.60 -6.25
N ASP A 57 14.01 1.45 -6.64
CA ASP A 57 15.39 1.30 -6.16
C ASP A 57 15.51 1.62 -4.66
N ASP A 58 14.52 2.36 -4.12
CA ASP A 58 14.49 2.83 -2.74
C ASP A 58 13.37 2.17 -1.92
N LEU A 59 13.68 1.86 -0.65
CA LEU A 59 12.73 1.44 0.36
C LEU A 59 12.12 2.67 1.04
N ASP A 60 10.81 2.89 0.83
CA ASP A 60 10.10 4.00 1.45
C ASP A 60 9.34 3.57 2.71
N LEU A 61 9.57 4.28 3.81
CA LEU A 61 8.84 4.11 5.06
C LEU A 61 8.12 5.40 5.45
N MET A 62 6.90 5.29 5.96
CA MET A 62 6.28 6.38 6.69
C MET A 62 6.72 6.31 8.14
N GLY A 63 7.37 7.36 8.63
CA GLY A 63 7.89 7.47 10.00
C GLY A 63 8.43 8.87 10.27
N ARG A 64 8.74 9.19 11.53
CA ARG A 64 9.28 10.50 11.93
C ARG A 64 10.74 10.36 12.35
N ARG A 65 11.36 11.48 12.69
CA ARG A 65 12.77 11.56 13.11
C ARG A 65 13.18 10.51 14.15
N PRO A 66 12.39 10.20 15.21
CA PRO A 66 12.75 9.14 16.16
C PRO A 66 12.89 7.78 15.49
N GLU A 67 11.95 7.41 14.62
CA GLU A 67 11.98 6.15 13.88
C GLU A 67 13.20 6.05 12.96
N VAL A 68 13.60 7.15 12.28
CA VAL A 68 14.82 7.18 11.46
C VAL A 68 16.06 6.81 12.27
N ILE A 69 16.24 7.45 13.43
CA ILE A 69 17.41 7.27 14.30
C ILE A 69 17.44 5.85 14.88
N GLU A 70 16.29 5.35 15.33
CA GLU A 70 16.18 4.00 15.89
C GLU A 70 16.43 2.91 14.85
N CYS A 71 15.86 3.06 13.64
CA CYS A 71 16.09 2.16 12.52
C CYS A 71 17.57 2.15 12.10
N ALA A 72 18.21 3.32 11.97
CA ALA A 72 19.64 3.40 11.68
C ALA A 72 20.49 2.64 12.70
N ARG A 73 20.19 2.79 13.99
CA ARG A 73 20.87 2.05 15.06
C ARG A 73 20.68 0.54 14.93
N ILE A 74 19.47 0.07 14.63
CA ILE A 74 19.15 -1.36 14.52
C ILE A 74 19.81 -1.97 13.27
N TRP A 75 19.77 -1.25 12.16
CA TRP A 75 20.35 -1.70 10.89
C TRP A 75 21.86 -1.50 10.82
N GLY A 76 22.47 -0.85 11.82
CA GLY A 76 23.89 -0.51 11.83
C GLY A 76 24.26 0.49 10.73
N GLY A 77 23.31 1.31 10.29
CA GLY A 77 23.47 2.32 9.25
C GLY A 77 23.71 3.72 9.80
N GLU A 78 24.03 4.65 8.90
CA GLU A 78 24.12 6.07 9.17
C GLU A 78 22.79 6.77 8.80
N TYR A 79 22.48 7.93 9.38
CA TYR A 79 21.26 8.66 9.05
C TYR A 79 21.53 10.13 8.74
N ARG A 80 20.66 10.72 7.92
CA ARG A 80 20.59 12.16 7.68
C ARG A 80 19.19 12.67 8.00
N ILE A 81 19.12 13.74 8.79
CA ILE A 81 17.88 14.44 9.11
C ILE A 81 17.92 15.81 8.42
N PRO A 82 16.85 16.24 7.72
CA PRO A 82 16.78 17.59 7.17
C PRO A 82 16.88 18.65 8.26
N GLU A 83 17.66 19.70 8.00
CA GLU A 83 17.78 20.86 8.89
C GLU A 83 16.49 21.72 8.85
N MET A 84 16.31 22.66 9.80
CA MET A 84 15.03 23.40 9.91
C MET A 84 14.76 24.36 8.75
N ASP A 85 15.78 24.70 7.98
CA ASP A 85 15.76 25.51 6.77
C ASP A 85 15.70 24.67 5.49
N ASP A 86 15.78 23.34 5.60
CA ASP A 86 15.61 22.42 4.50
C ASP A 86 14.12 22.24 4.22
N HIS A 87 13.65 22.71 3.06
CA HIS A 87 12.26 22.55 2.61
C HIS A 87 11.92 21.11 2.18
N SER A 88 12.79 20.14 2.50
CA SER A 88 12.59 18.75 2.15
C SER A 88 11.36 18.17 2.86
N PRO A 89 10.45 17.49 2.11
CA PRO A 89 9.25 16.88 2.68
C PRO A 89 9.55 15.60 3.49
N GLN A 90 10.81 15.18 3.61
CA GLN A 90 11.22 13.94 4.27
C GLN A 90 11.44 14.10 5.78
N SER A 91 11.25 13.03 6.54
CA SER A 91 11.61 12.93 7.96
C SER A 91 13.11 12.67 8.14
N GLY A 92 13.72 11.98 7.19
CA GLY A 92 15.13 11.61 7.16
C GLY A 92 15.41 10.44 6.23
N ILE A 93 16.68 10.11 6.07
CA ILE A 93 17.17 9.01 5.24
C ILE A 93 18.10 8.16 6.09
N VAL A 94 18.00 6.84 5.99
CA VAL A 94 18.97 5.90 6.56
C VAL A 94 19.80 5.29 5.44
N PHE A 95 21.12 5.41 5.53
CA PHE A 95 22.10 4.80 4.63
C PHE A 95 22.63 3.51 5.25
N LEU A 96 22.48 2.40 4.55
CA LEU A 96 22.91 1.09 5.02
C LEU A 96 24.42 0.93 4.79
N ASN A 97 25.18 0.56 5.82
CA ASN A 97 26.64 0.43 5.74
C ASN A 97 27.09 -0.86 5.02
N ASN A 98 26.64 -1.07 3.79
CA ASN A 98 26.87 -2.29 3.01
C ASN A 98 27.94 -2.12 1.90
N LYS A 99 28.26 -0.89 1.49
CA LYS A 99 29.13 -0.62 0.32
C LYS A 99 30.32 0.34 0.60
N GLY A 100 30.64 0.60 1.86
CA GLY A 100 31.87 1.29 2.27
C GLY A 100 31.90 2.82 2.09
N THR A 101 31.06 3.39 1.21
CA THR A 101 30.78 4.82 1.13
C THR A 101 29.28 5.09 1.24
N ILE A 102 28.87 6.26 1.73
CA ILE A 102 27.44 6.64 1.85
C ILE A 102 26.78 6.80 0.47
N GLU A 103 27.53 7.25 -0.54
CA GLU A 103 27.00 7.51 -1.89
C GLU A 103 26.67 6.22 -2.64
N ASP A 104 27.40 5.14 -2.33
CA ASP A 104 27.13 3.81 -2.89
C ASP A 104 26.19 2.98 -1.99
N SER A 105 25.88 3.47 -0.80
CA SER A 105 25.05 2.77 0.18
C SER A 105 23.58 2.81 -0.21
N GLU A 106 22.89 1.71 0.08
CA GLU A 106 21.45 1.62 -0.12
C GLU A 106 20.74 2.53 0.88
N ALA A 107 19.69 3.21 0.43
CA ALA A 107 18.98 4.22 1.20
C ALA A 107 17.56 3.76 1.55
N VAL A 108 17.13 4.09 2.76
CA VAL A 108 15.76 3.93 3.23
C VAL A 108 15.22 5.31 3.55
N ASP A 109 14.25 5.75 2.75
CA ASP A 109 13.66 7.07 2.86
C ASP A 109 12.50 7.05 3.85
N PHE A 110 12.50 8.00 4.78
CA PHE A 110 11.41 8.17 5.73
C PHE A 110 10.61 9.42 5.37
N LEU A 111 9.32 9.24 5.12
CA LEU A 111 8.38 10.33 4.83
C LEU A 111 7.42 10.52 6.02
N PRO A 112 7.10 11.77 6.40
CA PRO A 112 6.08 12.03 7.41
C PRO A 112 4.66 11.80 6.88
N THR A 113 4.49 11.87 5.56
CA THR A 113 3.22 11.75 4.84
C THR A 113 3.46 11.19 3.45
N VAL A 114 2.49 10.47 2.89
CA VAL A 114 2.50 10.04 1.49
C VAL A 114 1.76 11.08 0.66
N TYR A 115 2.29 11.44 -0.52
CA TYR A 115 1.63 12.42 -1.39
C TYR A 115 0.19 12.00 -1.73
N GLY A 116 -0.75 12.93 -1.59
CA GLY A 116 -2.17 12.68 -1.82
C GLY A 116 -2.91 11.97 -0.68
N LEU A 117 -2.23 11.59 0.40
CA LEU A 117 -2.81 10.86 1.53
C LEU A 117 -2.53 11.57 2.86
N THR A 118 -3.47 11.45 3.79
CA THR A 118 -3.24 11.92 5.17
C THR A 118 -2.60 10.81 6.02
N PRO A 119 -1.77 11.13 7.04
CA PRO A 119 -1.27 10.13 7.99
C PRO A 119 -2.35 9.26 8.62
N LYS A 120 -3.49 9.89 8.96
CA LYS A 120 -4.64 9.20 9.54
C LYS A 120 -5.21 8.16 8.58
N GLU A 121 -5.32 8.51 7.31
CA GLU A 121 -5.80 7.61 6.26
C GLU A 121 -4.84 6.45 6.04
N VAL A 122 -3.54 6.70 5.94
CA VAL A 122 -2.52 5.65 5.81
C VAL A 122 -2.61 4.68 6.98
N HIS A 123 -2.64 5.18 8.23
CA HIS A 123 -2.74 4.30 9.40
C HIS A 123 -4.06 3.54 9.50
N ALA A 124 -5.17 4.09 9.02
CA ALA A 124 -6.49 3.47 9.11
C ALA A 124 -6.71 2.37 8.07
N HIS A 125 -6.06 2.48 6.91
CA HIS A 125 -6.29 1.60 5.76
C HIS A 125 -5.05 0.79 5.36
N SER A 126 -4.01 0.72 6.20
CA SER A 126 -2.88 -0.18 5.98
C SER A 126 -3.21 -1.61 6.42
N ASP A 127 -2.72 -2.57 5.67
CA ASP A 127 -2.77 -3.98 6.04
C ASP A 127 -1.57 -4.33 6.94
N LYS A 128 -1.67 -5.43 7.68
CA LYS A 128 -0.59 -5.93 8.54
C LYS A 128 0.07 -7.12 7.87
N MET A 129 1.39 -7.08 7.76
CA MET A 129 2.17 -8.16 7.16
C MET A 129 3.28 -8.62 8.09
N ARG A 130 3.65 -9.89 7.97
CA ARG A 130 4.65 -10.54 8.81
C ARG A 130 5.94 -10.69 8.03
N PHE A 131 7.05 -10.33 8.65
CA PHE A 131 8.38 -10.36 8.07
C PHE A 131 9.33 -11.20 8.92
N GLY A 132 10.06 -12.11 8.28
CA GLY A 132 11.06 -13.01 8.84
C GLY A 132 10.53 -14.09 9.77
N GLU A 133 11.44 -14.98 10.18
CA GLU A 133 11.15 -16.08 11.13
C GLU A 133 10.64 -15.60 12.50
N ASN A 134 10.97 -14.36 12.87
CA ASN A 134 10.48 -13.72 14.10
C ASN A 134 9.05 -13.18 13.97
N GLU A 135 8.42 -13.31 12.80
CA GLU A 135 7.03 -12.94 12.50
C GLU A 135 6.72 -11.47 12.87
N VAL A 136 7.69 -10.57 12.65
CA VAL A 136 7.57 -9.14 12.97
C VAL A 136 6.44 -8.55 12.14
N VAL A 137 5.46 -7.93 12.80
CA VAL A 137 4.28 -7.40 12.14
C VAL A 137 4.51 -5.93 11.77
N VAL A 138 4.55 -5.61 10.49
CA VAL A 138 4.70 -4.24 9.98
C VAL A 138 3.44 -3.86 9.20
N LYS A 139 3.01 -2.61 9.33
CA LYS A 139 1.93 -2.06 8.50
C LYS A 139 2.44 -1.82 7.08
N VAL A 140 1.67 -2.18 6.08
CA VAL A 140 1.95 -1.94 4.66
C VAL A 140 0.76 -1.20 4.06
N MET A 141 0.99 -0.17 3.24
CA MET A 141 -0.10 0.45 2.49
C MET A 141 -0.87 -0.63 1.73
N SER A 142 -2.18 -0.74 1.98
CA SER A 142 -3.03 -1.69 1.29
C SER A 142 -3.10 -1.37 -0.22
N PRO A 143 -3.51 -2.32 -1.07
CA PRO A 143 -3.63 -2.08 -2.51
C PRO A 143 -4.47 -0.83 -2.86
N PRO A 144 -5.61 -0.55 -2.20
CA PRO A 144 -6.33 0.71 -2.39
C PRO A 144 -5.50 1.96 -2.09
N LEU A 145 -4.73 1.97 -0.99
CA LEU A 145 -3.86 3.10 -0.67
C LEU A 145 -2.75 3.29 -1.71
N CYS A 146 -2.16 2.19 -2.19
CA CYS A 146 -1.15 2.21 -3.27
C CYS A 146 -1.73 2.84 -4.54
N LEU A 147 -2.92 2.39 -5.00
CA LEU A 147 -3.57 2.97 -6.17
C LEU A 147 -3.82 4.48 -5.98
N LYS A 148 -4.43 4.87 -4.85
CA LYS A 148 -4.75 6.28 -4.57
C LYS A 148 -3.50 7.17 -4.63
N SER A 149 -2.41 6.76 -3.99
CA SER A 149 -1.15 7.52 -4.01
C SER A 149 -0.60 7.69 -5.44
N ARG A 150 -0.64 6.65 -6.28
CA ARG A 150 -0.16 6.74 -7.67
C ARG A 150 -1.01 7.67 -8.53
N ILE A 151 -2.33 7.66 -8.33
CA ILE A 151 -3.24 8.57 -9.02
C ILE A 151 -2.95 10.02 -8.66
N GLU A 152 -2.77 10.29 -7.36
CA GLU A 152 -2.43 11.64 -6.88
C GLU A 152 -1.05 12.08 -7.40
N ASN A 153 -0.05 11.21 -7.36
CA ASN A 153 1.27 11.47 -7.94
C ASN A 153 1.17 11.87 -9.42
N LEU A 154 0.51 11.06 -10.26
CA LEU A 154 0.38 11.34 -11.69
C LEU A 154 -0.40 12.63 -11.98
N ASN A 155 -1.38 12.95 -11.13
CA ASN A 155 -2.19 14.16 -11.27
C ASN A 155 -1.44 15.43 -10.83
N GLY A 156 -0.68 15.35 -9.73
CA GLY A 156 -0.14 16.50 -9.02
C GLY A 156 1.36 16.74 -9.18
N LEU A 157 2.14 15.68 -9.41
CA LEU A 157 3.59 15.78 -9.66
C LEU A 157 3.77 15.87 -11.17
N HIS A 158 4.18 17.03 -11.66
CA HIS A 158 4.34 17.34 -13.09
C HIS A 158 5.46 16.51 -13.75
N TYR A 159 5.23 15.21 -13.94
CA TYR A 159 6.19 14.28 -14.51
C TYR A 159 6.45 14.56 -15.99
N GLY A 160 7.71 14.36 -16.38
CA GLY A 160 8.07 14.17 -17.79
C GLY A 160 7.48 12.87 -18.34
N GLU A 161 7.51 12.71 -19.66
CA GLU A 161 6.84 11.62 -20.38
C GLU A 161 7.20 10.22 -19.85
N GLU A 162 8.49 9.91 -19.72
CA GLU A 162 8.95 8.60 -19.23
C GLU A 162 8.43 8.26 -17.82
N LYS A 163 8.52 9.23 -16.89
CA LYS A 163 8.01 9.04 -15.52
C LYS A 163 6.49 8.90 -15.49
N ALA A 164 5.78 9.65 -16.33
CA ALA A 164 4.33 9.52 -16.46
C ALA A 164 3.93 8.12 -16.98
N GLN A 165 4.64 7.59 -17.98
CA GLN A 165 4.41 6.23 -18.50
C GLN A 165 4.65 5.15 -17.43
N ARG A 166 5.74 5.27 -16.66
CA ARG A 166 5.99 4.36 -15.53
C ARG A 166 4.86 4.41 -14.49
N GLU A 167 4.35 5.60 -14.19
CA GLU A 167 3.27 5.75 -13.22
C GLU A 167 1.93 5.20 -13.74
N ILE A 168 1.66 5.30 -15.05
CA ILE A 168 0.50 4.64 -15.68
C ILE A 168 0.59 3.12 -15.51
N LEU A 169 1.76 2.51 -15.74
CA LEU A 169 1.96 1.07 -15.53
C LEU A 169 1.72 0.65 -14.07
N ARG A 170 2.18 1.48 -13.12
CA ARG A 170 1.96 1.27 -11.67
C ARG A 170 0.48 1.38 -11.29
N ILE A 171 -0.25 2.33 -11.85
CA ILE A 171 -1.70 2.49 -11.65
C ILE A 171 -2.46 1.28 -12.21
N THR A 172 -2.13 0.83 -13.41
CA THR A 172 -2.75 -0.36 -14.03
C THR A 172 -2.45 -1.61 -13.21
N SER A 173 -1.22 -1.78 -12.74
CA SER A 173 -0.85 -2.92 -11.89
C SER A 173 -1.60 -2.88 -10.55
N ALA A 174 -1.67 -1.72 -9.90
CA ALA A 174 -2.43 -1.54 -8.65
C ALA A 174 -3.92 -1.84 -8.85
N THR A 175 -4.48 -1.52 -10.02
CA THR A 175 -5.87 -1.85 -10.40
C THR A 175 -6.07 -3.37 -10.44
N SER A 176 -5.17 -4.11 -11.11
CA SER A 176 -5.21 -5.59 -11.14
C SER A 176 -4.99 -6.21 -9.75
N ILE A 177 -4.10 -5.64 -8.95
CA ILE A 177 -3.86 -6.09 -7.57
C ILE A 177 -5.14 -5.94 -6.73
N ILE A 178 -5.82 -4.78 -6.80
CA ILE A 178 -7.08 -4.56 -6.07
C ILE A 178 -8.14 -5.58 -6.47
N TYR A 179 -8.21 -5.98 -7.74
CA TYR A 179 -9.13 -7.01 -8.19
C TYR A 179 -8.91 -8.33 -7.45
N HIS A 180 -7.67 -8.82 -7.40
CA HIS A 180 -7.33 -10.06 -6.70
C HIS A 180 -7.45 -9.91 -5.17
N TRP A 181 -7.03 -8.78 -4.62
CA TRP A 181 -7.18 -8.46 -3.20
C TRP A 181 -8.64 -8.44 -2.77
N LEU A 182 -9.56 -7.89 -3.56
CA LEU A 182 -11.00 -7.94 -3.27
C LEU A 182 -11.55 -9.36 -3.34
N ILE A 183 -11.11 -10.20 -4.27
CA ILE A 183 -11.50 -11.62 -4.32
C ILE A 183 -11.07 -12.32 -3.03
N ASP A 184 -9.81 -12.17 -2.64
CA ASP A 184 -9.28 -12.78 -1.43
C ASP A 184 -9.96 -12.25 -0.19
N PHE A 185 -10.22 -10.94 -0.14
CA PHE A 185 -10.91 -10.34 0.99
C PHE A 185 -12.35 -10.84 1.11
N CYS A 186 -13.05 -11.05 -0.02
CA CYS A 186 -14.37 -11.66 -0.05
C CYS A 186 -14.35 -13.13 0.40
N ASN A 187 -13.33 -13.89 -0.01
CA ASN A 187 -13.25 -15.33 0.27
C ASN A 187 -12.79 -15.65 1.70
N ASN A 188 -12.00 -14.77 2.32
CA ASN A 188 -11.36 -15.00 3.61
C ASN A 188 -12.07 -14.32 4.79
N THR A 189 -13.28 -13.82 4.60
CA THR A 189 -14.06 -13.19 5.68
C THR A 189 -15.45 -13.80 5.80
N GLU A 190 -15.85 -14.12 7.03
CA GLU A 190 -17.23 -14.48 7.35
C GLU A 190 -18.10 -13.22 7.56
N ASP A 191 -17.47 -12.09 7.91
CA ASP A 191 -18.13 -10.78 8.05
C ASP A 191 -17.89 -9.95 6.78
N HIS A 192 -18.96 -9.62 6.05
CA HIS A 192 -18.85 -8.83 4.82
C HIS A 192 -18.88 -7.31 5.04
N ARG A 193 -19.06 -6.82 6.28
CA ARG A 193 -19.03 -5.37 6.57
C ARG A 193 -17.68 -4.73 6.23
N PRO A 194 -16.51 -5.34 6.53
CA PRO A 194 -15.21 -4.83 6.10
C PRO A 194 -15.07 -4.77 4.57
N VAL A 195 -15.62 -5.74 3.84
CA VAL A 195 -15.64 -5.74 2.37
C VAL A 195 -16.45 -4.55 1.86
N ALA A 196 -17.66 -4.34 2.38
CA ALA A 196 -18.48 -3.20 2.00
C ALA A 196 -17.76 -1.86 2.28
N LYS A 197 -17.10 -1.72 3.43
CA LYS A 197 -16.30 -0.53 3.76
C LYS A 197 -15.13 -0.30 2.80
N ALA A 198 -14.43 -1.37 2.41
CA ALA A 198 -13.34 -1.27 1.44
C ALA A 198 -13.85 -0.89 0.06
N VAL A 199 -14.94 -1.49 -0.41
CA VAL A 199 -15.60 -1.15 -1.68
C VAL A 199 -16.03 0.32 -1.68
N THR A 200 -16.72 0.79 -0.64
CA THR A 200 -17.11 2.20 -0.49
C THR A 200 -15.91 3.12 -0.51
N TYR A 201 -14.84 2.77 0.21
CA TYR A 201 -13.60 3.56 0.20
C TYR A 201 -12.99 3.65 -1.21
N ILE A 202 -12.85 2.53 -1.90
CA ILE A 202 -12.30 2.47 -3.27
C ILE A 202 -13.16 3.30 -4.23
N MET A 203 -14.48 3.17 -4.17
CA MET A 203 -15.39 3.92 -5.03
C MET A 203 -15.32 5.42 -4.76
N ASP A 204 -15.59 5.83 -3.52
CA ASP A 204 -15.81 7.24 -3.19
C ASP A 204 -14.51 8.04 -3.09
N ASN A 205 -13.43 7.42 -2.60
CA ASN A 205 -12.18 8.12 -2.29
C ASN A 205 -11.09 7.90 -3.32
N ILE A 206 -11.26 6.91 -4.21
CA ILE A 206 -10.29 6.61 -5.27
C ILE A 206 -10.96 6.80 -6.62
N LEU A 207 -11.83 5.90 -7.06
CA LEU A 207 -12.28 5.86 -8.45
C LEU A 207 -13.09 7.09 -8.88
N LEU A 208 -13.97 7.57 -8.00
CA LEU A 208 -14.81 8.74 -8.26
C LEU A 208 -14.16 10.07 -7.82
N SER A 209 -12.89 10.03 -7.41
CA SER A 209 -12.16 11.25 -7.04
C SER A 209 -11.93 12.15 -8.26
N PRO A 210 -11.86 13.48 -8.08
CA PRO A 210 -11.52 14.41 -9.16
C PRO A 210 -10.18 14.08 -9.84
N SER A 211 -9.19 13.63 -9.06
CA SER A 211 -7.87 13.21 -9.57
C SER A 211 -7.98 12.03 -10.52
N SER A 212 -8.73 10.98 -10.15
CA SER A 212 -8.99 9.81 -10.99
C SER A 212 -9.67 10.18 -12.30
N ILE A 213 -10.77 10.94 -12.24
CA ILE A 213 -11.51 11.38 -13.43
C ILE A 213 -10.58 12.12 -14.39
N LYS A 214 -9.73 13.00 -13.85
CA LYS A 214 -8.80 13.81 -14.64
C LYS A 214 -7.70 12.96 -15.29
N ILE A 215 -7.08 12.02 -14.56
CA ILE A 215 -6.03 11.17 -15.15
C ILE A 215 -6.61 10.17 -16.16
N CYS A 216 -7.81 9.63 -15.92
CA CYS A 216 -8.49 8.74 -16.87
C CYS A 216 -8.75 9.47 -18.19
N ALA A 217 -9.26 10.69 -18.13
CA ALA A 217 -9.50 11.51 -19.32
C ALA A 217 -8.19 11.92 -20.02
N LYS A 218 -7.14 12.27 -19.27
CA LYS A 218 -5.88 12.78 -19.82
C LYS A 218 -4.99 11.69 -20.41
N TYR A 219 -4.94 10.53 -19.78
CA TYR A 219 -4.00 9.44 -20.10
C TYR A 219 -4.69 8.18 -20.65
N SER A 220 -6.01 8.21 -20.86
CA SER A 220 -6.80 7.08 -21.34
C SER A 220 -6.66 5.82 -20.48
N ILE A 221 -6.58 6.00 -19.16
CA ILE A 221 -6.49 4.91 -18.18
C ILE A 221 -7.91 4.41 -17.86
N ASP A 222 -8.10 3.09 -17.91
CA ASP A 222 -9.32 2.44 -17.46
C ASP A 222 -9.13 1.85 -16.05
N LEU A 223 -9.82 2.44 -15.06
CA LEU A 223 -9.81 1.97 -13.67
C LEU A 223 -10.97 1.00 -13.36
N SER A 224 -11.91 0.79 -14.29
CA SER A 224 -13.11 -0.03 -14.05
C SER A 224 -12.79 -1.51 -13.83
N CYS A 225 -11.64 -1.98 -14.32
CA CYS A 225 -11.14 -3.33 -14.16
C CYS A 225 -10.75 -3.71 -12.71
N SER A 226 -10.76 -2.75 -11.77
CA SER A 226 -10.42 -3.01 -10.36
C SER A 226 -11.46 -3.85 -9.61
N PHE A 227 -12.69 -3.97 -10.12
CA PHE A 227 -13.79 -4.59 -9.38
C PHE A 227 -14.19 -5.99 -9.90
N PRO A 228 -14.07 -7.04 -9.07
CA PRO A 228 -14.65 -8.33 -9.34
C PRO A 228 -16.16 -8.29 -9.03
N LEU A 229 -16.97 -7.80 -9.98
CA LEU A 229 -18.41 -7.54 -9.78
C LEU A 229 -19.15 -8.75 -9.18
N ARG A 230 -18.92 -9.96 -9.70
CA ARG A 230 -19.59 -11.18 -9.20
C ARG A 230 -19.29 -11.49 -7.71
N PRO A 231 -18.03 -11.63 -7.29
CA PRO A 231 -17.69 -11.83 -5.86
C PRO A 231 -18.23 -10.73 -4.93
N VAL A 232 -18.14 -9.46 -5.36
CA VAL A 232 -18.61 -8.33 -4.56
C VAL A 232 -20.14 -8.35 -4.43
N ASP A 233 -20.87 -8.59 -5.52
CA ASP A 233 -22.33 -8.68 -5.52
C ASP A 233 -22.83 -9.82 -4.61
N LEU A 234 -22.12 -10.95 -4.59
CA LEU A 234 -22.45 -12.08 -3.71
C LEU A 234 -22.29 -11.70 -2.23
N CYS A 235 -21.19 -11.03 -1.86
CA CYS A 235 -20.98 -10.55 -0.49
C CYS A 235 -22.06 -9.54 -0.07
N CYS A 236 -22.41 -8.61 -0.96
CA CYS A 236 -23.46 -7.61 -0.71
C CYS A 236 -24.84 -8.25 -0.58
N THR A 237 -25.14 -9.26 -1.39
CA THR A 237 -26.40 -10.02 -1.32
C THR A 237 -26.48 -10.82 -0.03
N TYR A 238 -25.40 -11.50 0.34
CA TYR A 238 -25.34 -12.29 1.58
C TYR A 238 -25.45 -11.40 2.82
N PHE A 239 -24.80 -10.24 2.82
CA PHE A 239 -24.97 -9.22 3.86
C PHE A 239 -26.44 -8.80 3.99
N THR A 240 -27.09 -8.51 2.87
CA THR A 240 -28.51 -8.14 2.84
C THR A 240 -29.39 -9.26 3.39
N GLN A 241 -29.12 -10.52 3.03
CA GLN A 241 -29.85 -11.69 3.51
C GLN A 241 -29.64 -11.96 5.01
N GLN A 242 -28.42 -11.86 5.52
CA GLN A 242 -28.14 -12.00 6.96
C GLN A 242 -28.77 -10.87 7.78
N TYR A 243 -28.69 -9.64 7.29
CA TYR A 243 -29.29 -8.48 7.96
C TYR A 243 -30.83 -8.60 8.00
N ILE A 244 -31.46 -8.97 6.89
CA ILE A 244 -32.91 -9.24 6.84
C ILE A 244 -33.27 -10.46 7.72
N GLY A 245 -32.49 -11.54 7.66
CA GLY A 245 -32.74 -12.76 8.43
C GLY A 245 -32.66 -12.55 9.94
N SER A 246 -31.64 -11.83 10.42
CA SER A 246 -31.49 -11.47 11.84
C SER A 246 -32.62 -10.57 12.33
N HIS A 247 -33.05 -9.59 11.53
CA HIS A 247 -34.18 -8.71 11.90
C HIS A 247 -35.55 -9.41 11.81
N ILE A 248 -35.71 -10.42 10.96
CA ILE A 248 -36.95 -11.24 10.94
C ILE A 248 -36.99 -12.18 12.15
N ILE A 249 -35.87 -12.79 12.55
CA ILE A 249 -35.82 -13.72 13.69
C ILE A 249 -36.00 -13.00 15.04
N GLU A 250 -35.42 -11.81 15.22
CA GLU A 250 -35.64 -10.99 16.42
C GLU A 250 -37.11 -10.58 16.56
N ASN A 251 -37.73 -10.07 15.48
CA ASN A 251 -39.14 -9.68 15.51
C ASN A 251 -40.10 -10.89 15.66
N ALA A 252 -39.74 -12.07 15.15
CA ALA A 252 -40.55 -13.28 15.32
C ALA A 252 -40.46 -13.84 16.75
N SER A 253 -39.31 -13.70 17.43
CA SER A 253 -39.13 -14.13 18.82
C SER A 253 -39.88 -13.22 19.80
N ASP A 254 -39.91 -11.91 19.55
CA ASP A 254 -40.66 -10.93 20.35
C ASP A 254 -42.18 -11.06 20.18
N THR A 255 -42.64 -11.57 19.04
CA THR A 255 -44.08 -11.80 18.79
C THR A 255 -44.60 -13.10 19.41
N ILE A 256 -43.73 -14.06 19.73
CA ILE A 256 -44.12 -15.34 20.36
C ILE A 256 -44.11 -15.25 21.90
N LEU A 257 -43.48 -14.22 22.47
CA LEU A 257 -43.38 -13.98 23.93
C LEU A 257 -44.30 -12.86 24.45
N ALA A 258 -45.19 -12.31 23.61
CA ALA A 258 -46.22 -11.33 23.97
C ALA A 258 -47.63 -11.95 23.97
#